data_AF-A0A1I2GRV4-F1
#
_entry.id   AF-A0A1I2GRV4-F1
#
_cell.length_a   1.000
_cell.length_b   1.000
_cell.length_c   1.000
_cell.angle_alpha   90.00
_cell.angle_beta   90.00
_cell.angle_gamma   90.00
#
_symmetry.space_group_name_H-M   'P 1'
#
loop_
_entity.id
_entity.type
_entity.pdbx_description
1 polymer ?
#
loop_
_entity_poly.entity_id
_entity_poly.type
_entity_poly.pdbx_seq_one_letter_code
_entity_poly.pdbx_strand_id
1 'polypeptide(L)'
;MNSTKNKSKIALPPIALNSPAMLEVIDKGGTVKEQKVTDAKQPAADEDPLKSFTFKIYESELAQIRDIQARLPKRDRISIHDFVVAAVKDKINKHLKK
;
A
#
# COMPACT_ATOMS: atom_id res chain seq x y z
N MET A 1 39.91 22.69 -37.33
CA MET A 1 40.83 22.21 -36.28
C MET A 1 40.02 21.51 -35.21
N ASN A 2 40.25 20.22 -35.05
CA ASN A 2 39.52 19.29 -34.18
C ASN A 2 39.91 19.46 -32.70
N SER A 3 38.99 19.17 -31.78
CA SER A 3 39.34 18.45 -30.55
C SER A 3 38.09 17.87 -29.87
N THR A 4 37.78 16.61 -30.15
CA THR A 4 36.87 15.78 -29.37
C THR A 4 37.66 15.16 -28.21
N LYS A 5 37.36 15.56 -26.97
CA LYS A 5 37.96 14.95 -25.78
C LYS A 5 37.31 13.58 -25.51
N ASN A 6 37.88 12.51 -26.05
CA ASN A 6 37.48 11.14 -25.76
C ASN A 6 37.89 10.79 -24.32
N LYS A 7 36.90 10.60 -23.43
CA LYS A 7 37.13 10.07 -22.07
C LYS A 7 37.54 8.60 -22.19
N SER A 8 38.74 8.25 -21.75
CA SER A 8 39.19 6.84 -21.68
C SER A 8 38.30 6.07 -20.72
N LYS A 9 37.53 5.11 -21.23
CA LYS A 9 36.81 4.16 -20.39
C LYS A 9 37.86 3.31 -19.66
N ILE A 10 37.92 3.45 -18.34
CA ILE A 10 38.68 2.56 -17.46
C ILE A 10 38.07 1.17 -17.63
N ALA A 11 38.68 0.33 -18.45
CA ALA A 11 38.29 -1.05 -18.60
C ALA A 11 38.76 -1.81 -17.36
N LEU A 12 37.82 -2.21 -16.49
CA LEU A 12 38.12 -3.18 -15.44
C LEU A 12 38.49 -4.51 -16.10
N PRO A 13 39.51 -5.23 -15.59
CA PRO A 13 39.79 -6.58 -16.05
C PRO A 13 38.60 -7.50 -15.75
N PRO A 14 38.24 -8.45 -16.63
CA PRO A 14 37.12 -9.34 -16.39
C PRO A 14 37.43 -10.23 -15.17
N ILE A 15 36.66 -10.04 -14.11
CA ILE A 15 36.70 -10.90 -12.93
C ILE A 15 36.07 -12.23 -13.34
N ALA A 16 36.85 -13.31 -13.27
CA ALA A 16 36.34 -14.66 -13.46
C ALA A 16 35.42 -15.01 -12.27
N LEU A 17 34.10 -14.88 -12.50
CA LEU A 17 33.06 -15.15 -11.52
C LEU A 17 32.80 -16.67 -11.42
N ASN A 18 33.62 -17.38 -10.65
CA ASN A 18 33.37 -18.79 -10.31
C ASN A 18 32.42 -18.92 -9.11
N SER A 19 31.18 -18.43 -9.24
CA SER A 19 30.12 -18.68 -8.27
C SER A 19 28.87 -19.24 -8.96
N PRO A 20 28.47 -20.49 -8.69
CA PRO A 20 27.34 -21.15 -9.37
C PRO A 20 26.01 -20.41 -9.14
N ALA A 21 25.85 -19.75 -7.98
CA ALA A 21 24.65 -18.99 -7.66
C ALA A 21 24.45 -17.75 -8.53
N MET A 22 25.52 -17.17 -9.08
CA MET A 22 25.43 -16.00 -9.97
C MET A 22 25.18 -16.40 -11.43
N LEU A 23 25.65 -17.57 -11.86
CA LEU A 23 25.36 -18.11 -13.20
C LEU A 23 23.87 -18.45 -13.37
N GLU A 24 23.22 -19.00 -12.32
CA GLU A 24 21.78 -19.28 -12.35
C GLU A 24 20.89 -18.03 -12.52
N VAL A 25 21.38 -16.86 -12.09
CA VAL A 25 20.66 -15.58 -12.24
C VAL A 25 20.82 -15.02 -13.65
N ILE A 26 21.92 -15.32 -14.33
CA ILE A 26 22.19 -14.90 -15.71
C ILE A 26 21.44 -15.81 -16.70
N ASP A 27 21.49 -17.13 -16.51
CA ASP A 27 20.84 -18.10 -17.40
C ASP A 27 19.30 -18.03 -17.35
N LYS A 28 18.73 -17.59 -16.22
CA LYS A 28 17.27 -17.43 -16.06
C LYS A 28 16.73 -16.10 -16.57
N GLY A 29 17.37 -15.48 -17.58
CA GLY A 29 16.79 -14.44 -18.43
C GLY A 29 15.97 -13.40 -17.68
N GLY A 30 16.66 -12.39 -17.12
CA GLY A 30 16.08 -11.34 -16.29
C GLY A 30 14.81 -10.71 -16.87
N THR A 31 13.66 -11.21 -16.41
CA THR A 31 12.39 -10.50 -16.46
C THR A 31 12.10 -10.04 -15.05
N VAL A 32 12.11 -8.71 -14.86
CA VAL A 32 11.66 -8.06 -13.64
C VAL A 32 10.18 -8.40 -13.51
N LYS A 33 9.86 -9.45 -12.73
CA LYS A 33 8.50 -9.63 -12.25
C LYS A 33 8.26 -8.51 -11.25
N GLU A 34 7.24 -7.72 -11.55
CA GLU A 34 6.68 -6.73 -10.63
C GLU A 34 6.65 -7.32 -9.23
N GLN A 35 7.27 -6.60 -8.31
CA GLN A 35 7.37 -6.95 -6.91
C GLN A 35 5.95 -6.89 -6.35
N LYS A 36 5.21 -8.00 -6.50
CA LYS A 36 3.95 -8.23 -5.83
C LYS A 36 4.29 -8.17 -4.36
N VAL A 37 3.93 -7.06 -3.73
CA VAL A 37 4.01 -6.88 -2.28
C VAL A 37 3.23 -8.05 -1.70
N THR A 38 3.95 -9.08 -1.26
CA THR A 38 3.39 -10.12 -0.44
C THR A 38 3.09 -9.42 0.87
N ASP A 39 1.84 -8.98 1.03
CA ASP A 39 1.30 -8.55 2.31
C ASP A 39 1.74 -9.58 3.35
N ALA A 40 2.58 -9.10 4.27
CA ALA A 40 3.02 -9.88 5.39
C ALA A 40 1.75 -10.36 6.12
N LYS A 41 1.62 -11.69 6.21
CA LYS A 41 0.58 -12.37 6.95
C LYS A 41 0.62 -11.90 8.40
N GLN A 42 -0.14 -10.86 8.72
CA GLN A 42 -0.39 -10.44 10.08
C GLN A 42 -1.30 -11.50 10.72
N PRO A 43 -1.00 -11.97 11.95
CA PRO A 43 -1.64 -13.15 12.50
C PRO A 43 -3.13 -12.92 12.66
N ALA A 44 -3.90 -13.99 12.40
CA ALA A 44 -5.34 -14.06 12.50
C ALA A 44 -5.83 -13.44 13.83
N ALA A 45 -6.23 -12.17 13.75
CA ALA A 45 -7.20 -11.64 14.69
C ALA A 45 -8.53 -12.22 14.23
N ASP A 46 -9.12 -13.05 15.09
CA ASP A 46 -10.46 -13.64 14.98
C ASP A 46 -11.30 -13.00 13.86
N GLU A 47 -11.31 -13.65 12.69
CA GLU A 47 -12.18 -13.23 11.60
C GLU A 47 -13.62 -13.44 12.09
N ASP A 48 -14.26 -12.36 12.53
CA ASP A 48 -15.69 -12.31 12.76
C ASP A 48 -16.36 -12.87 11.49
N PRO A 49 -17.14 -13.97 11.58
CA PRO A 49 -17.74 -14.62 10.42
C PRO A 49 -18.74 -13.71 9.67
N LEU A 50 -19.06 -12.55 10.22
CA LEU A 50 -19.84 -11.53 9.55
C LEU A 50 -19.06 -10.93 8.38
N LYS A 51 -19.48 -11.35 7.18
CA LYS A 51 -18.93 -10.92 5.90
C LYS A 51 -18.84 -9.40 5.79
N SER A 52 -17.62 -8.88 5.62
CA SER A 52 -17.38 -7.48 5.23
C SER A 52 -18.21 -7.14 3.99
N PHE A 53 -18.93 -6.03 4.05
CA PHE A 53 -19.73 -5.55 2.93
C PHE A 53 -19.33 -4.13 2.57
N THR A 54 -19.46 -3.81 1.28
CA THR A 54 -19.30 -2.46 0.77
C THR A 54 -20.68 -1.88 0.53
N PHE A 55 -20.90 -0.65 0.97
CA PHE A 55 -22.11 0.11 0.66
C PHE A 55 -21.76 1.33 -0.19
N LYS A 56 -22.71 1.78 -1.01
CA LYS A 56 -22.55 2.95 -1.87
C LYS A 56 -23.17 4.15 -1.18
N ILE A 57 -22.44 5.26 -1.18
CA ILE A 57 -22.91 6.58 -0.73
C ILE A 57 -22.65 7.60 -1.82
N TYR A 58 -23.34 8.74 -1.75
CA TYR A 58 -23.04 9.86 -2.63
C TYR A 58 -21.68 10.47 -2.26
N GLU A 59 -20.94 10.93 -3.27
CA GLU A 59 -19.63 11.57 -3.04
C GLU A 59 -19.75 12.83 -2.17
N SER A 60 -20.88 13.54 -2.24
CA SER A 60 -21.19 14.67 -1.37
C SER A 60 -21.23 14.28 0.12
N GLU A 61 -21.75 13.11 0.45
CA GLU A 61 -21.76 12.59 1.82
C GLU A 61 -20.35 12.18 2.26
N LEU A 62 -19.59 11.55 1.37
CA LEU A 62 -18.19 11.21 1.62
C LEU A 62 -17.34 12.47 1.90
N ALA A 63 -17.54 13.54 1.12
CA ALA A 63 -16.88 14.82 1.32
C ALA A 63 -17.19 15.42 2.70
N GLN A 64 -18.45 15.37 3.14
CA GLN A 64 -18.83 15.84 4.48
C GLN A 64 -18.11 15.06 5.59
N ILE A 65 -17.97 13.74 5.46
CA ILE A 65 -17.25 12.91 6.43
C ILE A 65 -15.77 13.32 6.48
N ARG A 66 -15.14 13.55 5.33
CA ARG A 66 -13.75 14.04 5.24
C ARG A 66 -13.58 15.41 5.88
N ASP A 67 -14.52 16.32 5.68
CA ASP A 67 -14.49 17.66 6.29
C ASP A 67 -14.58 17.58 7.83
N ILE A 68 -15.44 16.72 8.36
CA ILE A 68 -15.54 16.47 9.81
C ILE A 68 -14.22 15.91 10.34
N GLN A 69 -13.62 14.94 9.64
CA GLN A 69 -12.33 14.36 10.01
C GLN A 69 -11.19 15.40 9.98
N ALA A 70 -11.20 16.30 9.00
CA ALA A 70 -10.19 17.35 8.86
C ALA A 70 -10.24 18.40 9.98
N ARG A 71 -11.43 18.64 10.55
CA ARG A 71 -11.64 19.55 11.70
C ARG A 71 -11.12 18.97 13.02
N LEU A 72 -10.94 17.65 13.12
CA LEU A 72 -10.41 17.02 14.32
C LEU A 72 -8.88 17.21 14.43
N PRO A 73 -8.35 17.39 15.66
CA PRO A 73 -6.91 17.41 15.90
C PRO A 73 -6.25 16.15 15.33
N LYS A 74 -5.04 16.28 14.77
CA LYS A 74 -4.33 15.14 14.12
C LYS A 74 -4.24 13.89 14.99
N ARG A 75 -4.14 14.06 16.31
CA ARG A 75 -4.08 12.98 17.29
C ARG A 75 -5.39 12.17 17.40
N ASP A 76 -6.51 12.84 17.17
CA ASP A 76 -7.85 12.28 17.39
C ASP A 76 -8.58 12.01 16.07
N ARG A 77 -7.84 12.01 14.94
CA ARG A 77 -8.40 11.66 13.63
C ARG A 77 -8.73 10.18 13.58
N ILE A 78 -10.00 9.88 13.72
CA ILE A 78 -10.56 8.54 13.52
C ILE A 78 -10.60 8.16 12.04
N SER A 79 -10.55 6.87 11.74
CA SER A 79 -10.71 6.38 10.38
C SER A 79 -12.15 6.62 9.87
N ILE A 80 -12.33 6.73 8.55
CA ILE A 80 -13.68 6.87 7.96
C ILE A 80 -14.54 5.65 8.31
N HIS A 81 -13.94 4.46 8.35
CA HIS A 81 -14.60 3.23 8.78
C HIS A 81 -15.18 3.36 10.19
N ASP A 82 -14.35 3.77 11.17
CA ASP A 82 -14.79 3.86 12.56
C ASP A 82 -15.83 4.95 12.76
N PHE A 83 -15.70 6.07 12.02
CA PHE A 83 -16.72 7.12 11.99
C PHE A 83 -18.07 6.58 11.54
N VAL A 84 -18.11 5.84 10.43
CA VAL A 84 -19.35 5.25 9.90
C VAL A 84 -19.94 4.25 10.89
N VAL A 85 -19.12 3.35 11.44
CA VAL A 85 -19.57 2.33 12.39
C VAL A 85 -20.16 2.97 13.64
N ALA A 86 -19.49 3.98 14.21
CA ALA A 86 -19.98 4.70 15.38
C ALA A 86 -21.32 5.40 15.10
N ALA A 87 -21.41 6.11 13.96
CA ALA A 87 -22.63 6.80 13.57
C ALA A 87 -23.82 5.85 13.37
N VAL A 88 -23.58 4.68 12.76
CA VAL A 88 -24.61 3.65 12.57
C VAL A 88 -25.06 3.06 13.92
N LYS A 89 -24.12 2.73 14.82
CA LYS A 89 -24.46 2.25 16.17
C LYS A 89 -25.29 3.26 16.95
N ASP A 90 -24.90 4.53 16.93
CA ASP A 90 -25.63 5.62 17.57
C ASP A 90 -27.04 5.79 16.99
N LYS A 91 -27.18 5.68 15.67
CA LYS A 91 -28.47 5.75 14.99
C LYS A 91 -29.38 4.60 15.43
N ILE A 92 -28.87 3.36 15.45
CA ILE A 92 -29.62 2.18 15.90
C ILE A 92 -30.07 2.36 17.36
N ASN A 93 -29.15 2.75 18.25
CA ASN A 93 -29.45 2.96 19.67
C ASN A 93 -30.52 4.04 19.90
N LYS A 94 -30.51 5.12 19.12
CA LYS A 94 -31.54 6.17 19.20
C LYS A 94 -32.91 5.70 18.72
N HIS A 95 -32.95 4.79 17.74
CA HIS A 95 -34.21 4.22 17.26
C HIS A 95 -34.77 3.14 18.20
N LEU A 96 -33.93 2.39 18.91
CA LEU A 96 -34.34 1.37 19.87
C LEU A 96 -34.83 1.93 21.23
N LYS A 97 -34.40 3.14 21.59
CA LYS A 97 -34.82 3.83 22.83
C LYS A 97 -36.13 4.61 22.69
N LYS A 98 -36.80 4.53 21.54
CA LYS A 98 -38.15 5.07 21.29
C LYS A 98 -39.15 3.93 21.31
#